data_AF-A0A2N2GWS4-F1
#
_entry.id   AF-A0A2N2GWS4-F1
#
_cell.length_a   1.000
_cell.length_b   1.000
_cell.length_c   1.000
_cell.angle_alpha   90.00
_cell.angle_beta   90.00
_cell.angle_gamma   90.00
#
_symmetry.space_group_name_H-M   'P 1'
#
loop_
_entity.id
_entity.type
_entity.pdbx_description
1 polymer ?
#
loop_
_entity_poly.entity_id
_entity_poly.type
_entity_poly.pdbx_seq_one_letter_code
_entity_poly.pdbx_strand_id
1 'polypeptide(L)'
;MSDHPEGQLSVPDDAGVPAREAIAAFNAGDFSRCRRILREFGGPDATGADATVARELEQRLRMDPVLLGIAAVSLLLLVFLAIWSVTVSH
;
A
#
# COMPACT_ATOMS: atom_id res chain seq x y z
N MET A 1 -12.96 16.91 18.12
CA MET A 1 -12.76 16.91 16.66
C MET A 1 -11.38 16.31 16.45
N SER A 2 -11.33 15.00 16.20
CA SER A 2 -10.07 14.26 16.20
C SER A 2 -9.40 14.44 14.84
N ASP A 3 -8.37 15.27 14.83
CA ASP A 3 -7.43 15.46 13.71
C ASP A 3 -6.66 14.15 13.54
N HIS A 4 -7.22 13.21 12.77
CA HIS A 4 -6.48 12.04 12.33
C HIS A 4 -5.92 12.37 10.95
N PRO A 5 -4.57 12.36 10.77
CA PRO A 5 -3.99 12.61 9.47
C PRO A 5 -4.55 11.58 8.50
N GLU A 6 -5.07 12.07 7.36
CA GLU A 6 -5.68 11.24 6.32
C GLU A 6 -4.72 10.09 5.96
N GLY A 7 -5.08 8.86 6.32
CA GLY A 7 -4.24 7.68 6.11
C GLY A 7 -3.95 6.85 7.36
N GLN A 8 -4.14 7.38 8.57
CA GLN A 8 -3.90 6.62 9.80
C GLN A 8 -4.97 5.53 10.00
N LEU A 9 -4.55 4.29 10.21
CA LEU A 9 -5.44 3.17 10.55
C LEU A 9 -5.64 3.16 12.07
N SER A 10 -6.90 3.21 12.50
CA SER A 10 -7.27 3.03 13.90
C SER A 10 -7.08 1.57 14.29
N VAL A 11 -6.44 1.35 15.44
CA VAL A 11 -6.22 0.02 16.00
C VAL A 11 -7.51 -0.45 16.68
N PRO A 12 -8.13 -1.56 16.26
CA PRO A 12 -9.28 -2.12 16.97
C PRO A 12 -8.86 -2.61 18.36
N ASP A 13 -9.68 -2.35 19.39
CA ASP A 13 -9.40 -2.80 20.75
C ASP A 13 -9.38 -4.34 20.88
N ASP A 14 -10.10 -5.05 20.00
CA ASP A 14 -10.11 -6.51 19.94
C ASP A 14 -9.02 -7.11 19.04
N ALA A 15 -8.16 -6.27 18.44
CA ALA A 15 -7.07 -6.75 17.59
C ALA A 15 -5.95 -7.38 18.42
N GLY A 16 -5.47 -8.54 17.98
CA GLY A 16 -4.33 -9.22 18.55
C GLY A 16 -3.05 -8.39 18.44
N VAL A 17 -2.08 -8.68 19.32
CA VAL A 17 -0.74 -8.06 19.31
C VAL A 17 -0.13 -7.95 17.89
N PRO A 18 -0.15 -8.98 17.03
CA PRO A 18 0.44 -8.87 15.69
C PRO A 18 -0.29 -7.89 14.77
N ALA A 19 -1.62 -7.82 14.85
CA ALA A 19 -2.41 -6.86 14.08
C ALA A 19 -2.15 -5.41 14.51
N ARG A 20 -2.01 -5.17 15.82
CA ARG A 20 -1.63 -3.85 16.36
C ARG A 20 -0.24 -3.42 15.90
N GLU A 21 0.72 -4.35 15.90
CA GLU A 21 2.08 -4.06 15.46
C GLU A 21 2.15 -3.78 13.94
N ALA A 22 1.34 -4.48 13.14
CA ALA A 22 1.23 -4.21 11.71
C ALA A 22 0.63 -2.83 11.42
N ILE A 23 -0.43 -2.43 12.14
CA ILE A 23 -1.02 -1.10 12.03
C ILE A 23 0.00 -0.02 12.47
N ALA A 24 0.75 -0.27 13.54
CA ALA A 24 1.80 0.66 13.98
C ALA A 24 2.91 0.82 12.92
N ALA A 25 3.34 -0.28 12.30
CA ALA A 25 4.30 -0.24 11.18
C ALA A 25 3.74 0.50 9.96
N PHE A 26 2.46 0.31 9.63
CA PHE A 26 1.78 1.04 8.57
C PHE A 26 1.72 2.55 8.86
N ASN A 27 1.32 2.92 10.07
CA ASN A 27 1.24 4.32 10.51
C ASN A 27 2.62 4.98 10.60
N ALA A 28 3.69 4.21 10.81
CA ALA A 28 5.07 4.68 10.77
C ALA A 28 5.65 4.79 9.34
N GLY A 29 4.89 4.39 8.30
CA GLY A 29 5.36 4.35 6.91
C GLY A 29 6.31 3.20 6.59
N ASP A 30 6.51 2.26 7.51
CA ASP A 30 7.35 1.08 7.30
C ASP A 30 6.55 -0.04 6.65
N PHE A 31 6.23 0.15 5.36
CA PHE A 31 5.42 -0.80 4.58
C PHE A 31 6.08 -2.16 4.41
N SER A 32 7.41 -2.22 4.43
CA SER A 32 8.18 -3.48 4.33
C SER A 32 7.98 -4.32 5.59
N ARG A 33 8.13 -3.71 6.77
CA ARG A 33 7.85 -4.37 8.04
C ARG A 33 6.37 -4.73 8.18
N CYS A 34 5.48 -3.85 7.75
CA CYS A 34 4.03 -4.11 7.70
C CYS A 34 3.72 -5.35 6.86
N ARG A 35 4.29 -5.51 5.64
CA ARG A 35 4.08 -6.71 4.80
C ARG A 35 4.55 -7.99 5.47
N ARG A 36 5.69 -7.93 6.17
CA ARG A 36 6.24 -9.12 6.84
C ARG A 36 5.30 -9.59 7.95
N ILE A 37 4.90 -8.68 8.82
CA ILE A 37 3.98 -8.97 9.93
C ILE A 37 2.64 -9.45 9.36
N LEU A 38 2.08 -8.74 8.37
CA LEU A 38 0.85 -9.12 7.68
C LEU A 38 0.87 -10.54 7.10
N ARG A 39 2.01 -11.00 6.57
CA ARG A 39 2.17 -12.35 6.04
C ARG A 39 2.25 -13.41 7.15
N GLU A 40 2.70 -13.03 8.34
CA GLU A 40 2.80 -13.93 9.50
C GLU A 40 1.44 -14.16 10.17
N PHE A 41 0.60 -13.12 10.34
CA PHE A 41 -0.71 -13.27 11.00
C PHE A 41 -1.91 -13.30 10.05
N GLY A 42 -1.78 -12.87 8.79
CA GLY A 42 -2.86 -12.86 7.80
C GLY A 42 -3.13 -14.21 7.12
N GLY A 43 -2.63 -15.31 7.69
CA GLY A 43 -2.85 -16.67 7.19
C GLY A 43 -4.31 -17.15 7.34
N PRO A 44 -4.63 -18.39 6.89
CA PRO A 44 -5.97 -18.95 6.98
C PRO A 44 -6.49 -19.11 8.43
N ASP A 45 -5.59 -19.05 9.41
CA ASP A 45 -5.90 -19.11 10.84
C ASP A 45 -6.23 -17.74 11.46
N ALA A 46 -6.18 -16.65 10.68
CA ALA A 46 -6.57 -15.32 11.14
C ALA A 46 -8.07 -15.32 11.49
N THR A 47 -8.41 -14.94 12.73
CA THR A 47 -9.79 -14.97 13.21
C THR A 47 -10.28 -13.59 13.62
N GLY A 48 -11.56 -13.32 13.37
CA GLY A 48 -12.25 -12.12 13.86
C GLY A 48 -11.61 -10.79 13.42
N ALA A 49 -11.20 -9.99 14.39
CA ALA A 49 -10.64 -8.66 14.19
C ALA A 49 -9.32 -8.67 13.39
N ASP A 50 -8.49 -9.69 13.58
CA ASP A 50 -7.19 -9.80 12.90
C ASP A 50 -7.34 -10.04 11.39
N ALA A 51 -8.34 -10.85 11.00
CA ALA A 51 -8.66 -11.07 9.59
C ALA A 51 -9.19 -9.79 8.90
N THR A 52 -9.97 -8.99 9.63
CA THR A 52 -10.47 -7.69 9.14
C THR A 52 -9.32 -6.70 8.96
N VAL A 53 -8.45 -6.58 9.96
CA VAL A 53 -7.24 -5.73 9.89
C VAL A 53 -6.33 -6.17 8.75
N ALA A 54 -6.14 -7.48 8.58
CA ALA A 54 -5.30 -8.02 7.52
C ALA A 54 -5.83 -7.62 6.13
N ARG A 55 -7.13 -7.81 5.89
CA ARG A 55 -7.76 -7.41 4.61
C ARG A 55 -7.65 -5.92 4.35
N GLU A 56 -7.86 -5.10 5.36
CA GLU A 56 -7.79 -3.65 5.17
C GLU A 56 -6.35 -3.17 4.92
N LEU A 57 -5.37 -3.73 5.63
CA LEU A 57 -3.96 -3.49 5.37
C LEU A 57 -3.56 -3.98 3.97
N GLU A 58 -4.00 -5.17 3.54
CA GLU A 58 -3.75 -5.67 2.17
C GLU A 58 -4.32 -4.74 1.10
N GLN A 59 -5.54 -4.22 1.32
CA GLN A 59 -6.18 -3.31 0.39
C GLN A 59 -5.42 -1.98 0.28
N ARG A 60 -4.93 -1.43 1.40
CA ARG A 60 -4.12 -0.21 1.40
C ARG A 60 -2.70 -0.42 0.89
N LEU A 61 -2.12 -1.60 1.08
CA LEU A 61 -0.78 -1.94 0.60
C LEU A 61 -0.75 -2.35 -0.87
N ARG A 62 -1.89 -2.69 -1.46
CA ARG A 62 -2.01 -2.90 -2.90
C ARG A 62 -1.75 -1.56 -3.57
N MET A 63 -0.57 -1.46 -4.19
CA MET A 63 -0.25 -0.36 -5.09
C MET A 63 -1.34 -0.30 -6.15
N ASP A 64 -1.95 0.87 -6.32
CA ASP A 64 -3.07 1.02 -7.22
C ASP A 64 -2.62 0.61 -8.64
N PRO A 65 -3.17 -0.47 -9.21
CA PRO A 65 -2.72 -0.97 -10.51
C PRO A 65 -2.92 0.09 -11.61
N VAL A 66 -3.84 1.02 -11.38
CA VAL A 66 -4.07 2.19 -12.23
C VAL A 66 -2.86 3.14 -12.19
N LEU A 67 -2.31 3.45 -11.01
CA LEU A 67 -1.10 4.29 -10.89
C LEU A 67 0.10 3.66 -11.60
N LEU A 68 0.24 2.34 -11.48
CA LEU A 68 1.31 1.60 -12.14
C LEU A 68 1.14 1.60 -13.66
N GLY A 69 -0.11 1.46 -14.14
CA GLY A 69 -0.47 1.60 -15.54
C GLY A 69 -0.20 3.02 -16.09
N ILE A 70 -0.58 4.06 -15.35
CA ILE A 70 -0.31 5.46 -15.72
C ILE A 70 1.20 5.68 -15.82
N ALA A 71 1.98 5.23 -14.84
CA ALA A 71 3.44 5.38 -14.86
C ALA A 71 4.07 4.70 -16.08
N ALA A 72 3.61 3.49 -16.44
CA ALA A 72 4.07 2.79 -17.64
C ALA A 72 3.72 3.54 -18.93
N VAL A 73 2.48 4.05 -19.05
CA VAL A 73 2.04 4.83 -20.21
C VAL A 73 2.82 6.15 -20.33
N SER A 74 3.05 6.85 -19.20
CA SER A 74 3.87 8.05 -19.17
C SER A 74 5.30 7.79 -19.61
N LEU A 75 5.90 6.66 -19.21
CA LEU A 75 7.24 6.27 -19.64
C LEU A 75 7.29 6.04 -21.16
N LEU A 76 6.30 5.33 -21.71
CA LEU A 76 6.19 5.11 -23.16
C LEU A 76 6.01 6.41 -23.94
N LEU A 77 5.19 7.33 -23.42
CA LEU A 77 5.01 8.67 -23.97
C LEU A 77 6.31 9.48 -23.97
N LEU A 78 7.07 9.45 -22.88
CA LEU A 78 8.37 10.13 -22.80
C LEU A 78 9.37 9.56 -23.82
N VAL A 79 9.42 8.23 -23.97
CA VAL A 79 10.27 7.58 -24.99
C VAL A 79 9.85 7.99 -26.39
N PHE A 80 8.54 7.98 -26.66
CA PHE A 80 8.01 8.41 -27.96
C PHE A 80 8.35 9.88 -28.26
N LEU A 81 8.13 10.79 -27.30
CA LEU A 81 8.46 12.21 -27.44
C LEU A 81 9.96 12.43 -27.64
N ALA A 82 10.81 11.67 -26.95
CA ALA A 82 12.25 11.73 -27.13
C ALA A 82 12.65 11.35 -28.57
N ILE A 83 12.14 10.23 -29.08
CA ILE A 83 12.39 9.76 -30.46
C ILE A 83 11.87 10.79 -31.47
N TRP A 84 10.64 11.25 -31.30
CA TRP A 84 10.03 12.25 -32.17
C TRP A 84 10.85 13.55 -32.23
N SER A 85 11.33 14.03 -31.08
CA SER A 85 12.14 15.25 -31.01
C SER A 85 13.44 15.11 -31.82
N VAL A 86 14.07 13.93 -31.80
CA VAL A 86 15.29 13.65 -32.57
C VAL A 86 14.98 13.62 -34.06
N THR A 87 13.88 12.99 -34.47
CA THR A 87 13.49 12.86 -35.87
C THR A 87 13.09 14.19 -36.51
N VAL A 88 12.44 15.09 -35.77
CA VAL A 88 11.97 16.39 -36.28
C VAL A 88 13.03 17.50 -36.18
N SER A 89 14.04 17.33 -35.32
CA SER A 89 15.16 18.29 -35.22
C SER A 89 16.26 18.07 -36.27
N HIS A 90 16.04 17.16 -37.23
CA HIS A 90 16.96 16.80 -38.31
C HIS A 90 16.34 17.14 -39.68
#